data_AF-A0A7J6FL54-F1
#
_entry.id   AF-A0A7J6FL54-F1
#
_cell.length_a   1.000
_cell.length_b   1.000
_cell.length_c   1.000
_cell.angle_alpha   90.00
_cell.angle_beta   90.00
_cell.angle_gamma   90.00
#
_symmetry.space_group_name_H-M   'P 1'
#
loop_
_entity.id
_entity.type
_entity.pdbx_description
1 polymer ?
#
loop_
_entity_poly.entity_id
_entity_poly.type
_entity_poly.pdbx_seq_one_letter_code
_entity_poly.pdbx_strand_id
1 'polypeptide(L)'
;MALNLLQPGGSSNPKNLSPLIEESGNVKISQLIQTLLAELGEESTQSCKRVQDFYELMQTGVDPPLESIWVYAAVAFRKRFSKKDERFDRVEAAKGLFRLITACSSSCGSSKSVVLLAPVVYEVYKLVAELFEKDLTSKAEKKMLKEVKSLVEAILGYINVCCNGALVEEGDLNGSNLVRPFADLIRIWMNSNEGLESFLPLGKLGDGGSEVGYLAGIVIAEAFLLKLCLNVKFGKSKEDLEKELKTWAVGSITGFSNFYFFETLVRMLLEKTLPLAILSNSKDEVLLRQVLYDAVILADYSFLNPEKIIHLPADRVKSLALARLIVTCEAVEFFREQGDRKRSVSYINAFCDSSLSSQINKWIKTQIQVVENDSKLLGSSPKALIKCLMNLEDQGVVVFDDSVLKGRAELLRDTFKTDLQVPALKMEEKKRDDDDLFFVDKEGEELDENDNENSNEAVTAAFVAAAHSMKSTDNEDRKRKKNKSAEKKKKIKFLKYEVLPTSEPPILRAPAVNDDSASSGSEVENPLSDSE
;
A
#
# COMPACT_ATOMS: atom_id res chain seq x y z
N MET A 1 42.54 -24.64 -64.62
CA MET A 1 43.39 -24.69 -63.40
C MET A 1 42.45 -24.29 -62.26
N ALA A 2 42.05 -25.19 -61.36
CA ALA A 2 42.85 -25.79 -60.28
C ALA A 2 43.24 -24.75 -59.21
N LEU A 3 42.96 -24.93 -57.91
CA LEU A 3 42.23 -26.00 -57.21
C LEU A 3 41.70 -25.47 -55.85
N ASN A 4 40.77 -26.18 -55.21
CA ASN A 4 40.17 -25.80 -53.91
C ASN A 4 41.15 -25.93 -52.73
N LEU A 5 40.90 -25.15 -51.67
CA LEU A 5 40.99 -25.63 -50.27
C LEU A 5 39.94 -24.92 -49.41
N LEU A 6 39.39 -25.61 -48.41
CA LEU A 6 38.29 -25.12 -47.56
C LEU A 6 38.80 -24.72 -46.16
N GLN A 7 38.10 -23.81 -45.48
CA GLN A 7 37.24 -24.18 -44.34
C GLN A 7 36.23 -23.05 -43.95
N PRO A 8 35.14 -23.37 -43.22
CA PRO A 8 34.01 -22.46 -42.96
C PRO A 8 34.02 -21.86 -41.54
N GLY A 9 33.14 -20.87 -41.27
CA GLY A 9 32.96 -20.36 -39.89
C GLY A 9 32.13 -19.07 -39.70
N GLY A 10 31.15 -18.77 -40.56
CA GLY A 10 30.33 -17.56 -40.42
C GLY A 10 29.26 -17.67 -39.33
N SER A 11 29.61 -17.39 -38.07
CA SER A 11 28.68 -17.48 -36.93
C SER A 11 27.54 -16.45 -37.03
N SER A 12 26.30 -16.92 -37.01
CA SER A 12 25.10 -16.08 -36.90
C SER A 12 24.89 -15.65 -35.44
N ASN A 13 25.17 -14.38 -35.13
CA ASN A 13 24.99 -13.83 -33.78
C ASN A 13 23.54 -14.00 -33.29
N PRO A 14 23.29 -14.65 -32.14
CA PRO A 14 21.93 -14.99 -31.68
C PRO A 14 21.11 -13.81 -31.13
N LYS A 15 21.69 -12.60 -31.06
CA LYS A 15 21.12 -11.44 -30.34
C LYS A 15 19.93 -10.76 -31.03
N ASN A 16 19.59 -11.13 -32.27
CA ASN A 16 18.47 -10.51 -33.01
C ASN A 16 17.24 -11.43 -33.15
N LEU A 17 17.22 -12.61 -32.51
CA LEU A 17 16.11 -13.56 -32.63
C LEU A 17 15.03 -13.41 -31.56
N SER A 18 15.34 -12.85 -30.39
CA SER A 18 14.36 -12.73 -29.28
C SER A 18 13.10 -11.92 -29.64
N PRO A 19 13.17 -10.72 -30.24
CA PRO A 19 11.96 -9.91 -30.46
C PRO A 19 10.98 -10.58 -31.44
N LEU A 20 11.51 -11.21 -32.51
CA LEU A 20 10.70 -11.87 -33.52
C LEU A 20 10.00 -13.13 -32.97
N ILE A 21 10.64 -13.84 -32.04
CA ILE A 21 10.02 -14.97 -31.35
C ILE A 21 8.91 -14.47 -30.42
N GLU A 22 9.18 -13.41 -29.66
CA GLU A 22 8.22 -12.78 -28.73
C GLU A 22 6.99 -12.21 -29.45
N GLU A 23 7.17 -11.46 -30.54
CA GLU A 23 6.08 -10.99 -31.41
C GLU A 23 5.24 -12.16 -31.94
N SER A 24 5.87 -13.25 -32.39
CA SER A 24 5.15 -14.43 -32.87
C SER A 24 4.35 -15.15 -31.77
N GLY A 25 4.89 -15.18 -30.55
CA GLY A 25 4.21 -15.71 -29.36
C GLY A 25 3.00 -14.85 -28.98
N ASN A 26 3.16 -13.53 -28.93
CA ASN A 26 2.11 -12.58 -28.58
C ASN A 26 0.96 -12.61 -29.61
N VAL A 27 1.25 -12.76 -30.90
CA VAL A 27 0.22 -12.99 -31.93
C VAL A 27 -0.52 -14.31 -31.70
N LYS A 28 0.17 -15.42 -31.42
CA LYS A 28 -0.46 -16.72 -31.12
C LYS A 28 -1.35 -16.65 -29.87
N ILE A 29 -0.87 -16.00 -28.80
CA ILE A 29 -1.62 -15.77 -27.55
C ILE A 29 -2.89 -14.95 -27.83
N SER A 30 -2.79 -13.83 -28.53
CA SER A 30 -3.93 -12.96 -28.86
C SER A 30 -5.01 -13.67 -29.69
N GLN A 31 -4.59 -14.54 -30.63
CA GLN A 31 -5.51 -15.37 -31.41
C GLN A 31 -6.22 -16.44 -30.55
N LEU A 32 -5.47 -17.16 -29.70
CA LEU A 32 -6.03 -18.19 -28.81
C LEU A 32 -7.03 -17.58 -27.80
N ILE A 33 -6.71 -16.41 -27.22
CA ILE A 33 -7.61 -15.64 -26.35
C ILE A 33 -8.90 -15.26 -27.09
N GLN A 34 -8.78 -14.66 -28.28
CA GLN A 34 -9.95 -14.25 -29.06
C GLN A 34 -10.84 -15.44 -29.45
N THR A 35 -10.25 -16.62 -29.71
CA THR A 35 -11.02 -17.83 -30.06
C THR A 35 -11.69 -18.44 -28.83
N LEU A 36 -11.05 -18.39 -27.65
CA LEU A 36 -11.70 -18.75 -26.38
C LEU A 36 -12.83 -17.81 -26.00
N LEU A 37 -12.70 -16.50 -26.26
CA LEU A 37 -13.77 -15.51 -26.04
C LEU A 37 -14.95 -15.73 -26.98
N ALA A 38 -14.71 -16.11 -28.23
CA ALA A 38 -15.76 -16.45 -29.19
C ALA A 38 -16.53 -17.73 -28.81
N GLU A 39 -15.90 -18.67 -28.11
CA GLU A 39 -16.52 -19.89 -27.58
C GLU A 39 -17.15 -19.70 -26.18
N LEU A 40 -17.05 -18.50 -25.58
CA LEU A 40 -17.48 -18.21 -24.22
C LEU A 40 -19.00 -18.00 -24.11
N GLY A 41 -19.76 -19.04 -24.45
CA GLY A 41 -21.22 -19.05 -24.45
C GLY A 41 -21.85 -20.39 -24.85
N GLU A 42 -21.13 -21.26 -25.57
CA GLU A 42 -21.60 -22.61 -25.87
C GLU A 42 -21.08 -23.63 -24.85
N GLU A 43 -21.97 -24.46 -24.29
CA GLU A 43 -21.62 -25.51 -23.32
C GLU A 43 -20.81 -26.64 -23.99
N SER A 44 -19.50 -26.46 -24.20
CA SER A 44 -18.70 -27.49 -24.86
C SER A 44 -17.27 -27.72 -24.35
N THR A 45 -16.90 -28.98 -24.53
CA THR A 45 -15.61 -29.63 -24.27
C THR A 45 -14.43 -29.07 -25.07
N GLN A 46 -14.63 -28.08 -25.95
CA GLN A 46 -13.56 -27.47 -26.77
C GLN A 46 -12.44 -26.87 -25.92
N SER A 47 -12.81 -26.10 -24.88
CA SER A 47 -11.89 -25.43 -23.96
C SER A 47 -10.88 -26.38 -23.30
N CYS A 48 -11.22 -27.66 -23.15
CA CYS A 48 -10.31 -28.66 -22.59
C CYS A 48 -9.03 -28.86 -23.42
N LYS A 49 -9.11 -28.73 -24.76
CA LYS A 49 -7.99 -28.97 -25.68
C LYS A 49 -6.96 -27.84 -25.63
N ARG A 50 -7.40 -26.58 -25.67
CA ARG A 50 -6.51 -25.41 -25.73
C ARG A 50 -5.67 -25.15 -24.48
N VAL A 51 -5.98 -25.82 -23.36
CA VAL A 51 -5.13 -25.76 -22.15
C VAL A 51 -3.71 -26.24 -22.44
N GLN A 52 -3.54 -27.19 -23.38
CA GLN A 52 -2.23 -27.66 -23.79
C GLN A 52 -1.44 -26.57 -24.54
N ASP A 53 -2.09 -25.84 -25.45
CA ASP A 53 -1.46 -24.71 -26.17
C ASP A 53 -0.93 -23.64 -25.20
N PHE A 54 -1.72 -23.29 -24.18
CA PHE A 54 -1.33 -22.31 -23.16
C PHE A 54 -0.27 -22.85 -22.19
N TYR A 55 -0.32 -24.15 -21.85
CA TYR A 55 0.73 -24.79 -21.06
C TYR A 55 2.06 -24.79 -21.81
N GLU A 56 2.07 -25.13 -23.10
CA GLU A 56 3.27 -25.06 -23.94
C GLU A 56 3.81 -23.63 -24.03
N LEU A 57 2.93 -22.63 -24.23
CA LEU A 57 3.30 -21.21 -24.20
C LEU A 57 3.85 -20.74 -22.83
N MET A 58 3.52 -21.42 -21.72
CA MET A 58 4.16 -21.19 -20.42
C MET A 58 5.53 -21.86 -20.30
N GLN A 59 5.80 -22.93 -21.04
CA GLN A 59 7.08 -23.66 -21.00
C GLN A 59 8.11 -23.12 -22.02
N THR A 60 7.70 -22.30 -22.99
CA THR A 60 8.59 -21.77 -24.05
C THR A 60 9.53 -20.65 -23.62
N GLY A 61 9.41 -20.10 -22.41
CA GLY A 61 10.22 -18.97 -21.93
C GLY A 61 10.46 -18.99 -20.42
N VAL A 62 11.49 -18.26 -19.97
CA VAL A 62 11.85 -18.18 -18.53
C VAL A 62 10.83 -17.34 -17.76
N ASP A 63 10.42 -16.20 -18.31
CA ASP A 63 9.33 -15.36 -17.79
C ASP A 63 8.11 -15.47 -18.72
N PRO A 64 7.17 -16.41 -18.47
CA PRO A 64 6.04 -16.62 -19.37
C PRO A 64 5.04 -15.44 -19.39
N PRO A 65 4.33 -15.20 -20.52
CA PRO A 65 3.32 -14.15 -20.60
C PRO A 65 2.19 -14.33 -19.57
N LEU A 66 1.73 -13.21 -19.00
CA LEU A 66 0.73 -13.18 -17.92
C LEU A 66 -0.56 -13.88 -18.36
N GLU A 67 -0.98 -13.63 -19.59
CA GLU A 67 -2.15 -14.19 -20.24
C GLU A 67 -2.10 -15.72 -20.28
N SER A 68 -0.93 -16.29 -20.61
CA SER A 68 -0.78 -17.75 -20.72
C SER A 68 -0.99 -18.43 -19.38
N ILE A 69 -0.40 -17.87 -18.32
CA ILE A 69 -0.57 -18.36 -16.94
C ILE A 69 -2.03 -18.18 -16.48
N TRP A 70 -2.62 -17.02 -16.75
CA TRP A 70 -3.99 -16.68 -16.37
C TRP A 70 -5.02 -17.62 -17.01
N VAL A 71 -4.94 -17.82 -18.33
CA VAL A 71 -5.87 -18.69 -19.07
C VAL A 71 -5.66 -20.16 -18.70
N TYR A 72 -4.39 -20.61 -18.54
CA TYR A 72 -4.10 -21.94 -18.03
C TYR A 72 -4.71 -22.16 -16.65
N ALA A 73 -4.51 -21.22 -15.72
CA ALA A 73 -5.08 -21.28 -14.37
C ALA A 73 -6.61 -21.29 -14.40
N ALA A 74 -7.26 -20.47 -15.24
CA ALA A 74 -8.72 -20.41 -15.38
C ALA A 74 -9.32 -21.75 -15.78
N VAL A 75 -8.80 -22.37 -16.85
CA VAL A 75 -9.35 -23.65 -17.32
C VAL A 75 -8.91 -24.83 -16.43
N ALA A 76 -7.70 -24.80 -15.85
CA ALA A 76 -7.28 -25.79 -14.86
C ALA A 76 -8.14 -25.74 -13.58
N PHE A 77 -8.49 -24.54 -13.11
CA PHE A 77 -9.40 -24.32 -11.98
C PHE A 77 -10.79 -24.88 -12.29
N ARG A 78 -11.36 -24.53 -13.45
CA ARG A 78 -12.65 -25.04 -13.93
C ARG A 78 -12.67 -26.58 -14.01
N LYS A 79 -11.65 -27.21 -14.61
CA LYS A 79 -11.56 -28.68 -14.69
C LYS A 79 -11.48 -29.36 -13.31
N ARG A 80 -10.76 -28.77 -12.35
CA ARG A 80 -10.44 -29.41 -11.05
C ARG A 80 -11.43 -29.11 -9.93
N PHE A 81 -12.11 -27.96 -9.96
CA PHE A 81 -12.85 -27.45 -8.81
C PHE A 81 -14.28 -26.96 -9.08
N SER A 82 -14.70 -26.73 -10.34
CA SER A 82 -16.03 -26.13 -10.63
C SER A 82 -17.24 -26.94 -10.13
N LYS A 83 -17.12 -28.26 -9.96
CA LYS A 83 -18.21 -29.15 -9.55
C LYS A 83 -18.43 -29.23 -8.04
N LYS A 84 -17.88 -28.29 -7.25
CA LYS A 84 -17.85 -28.37 -5.79
C LYS A 84 -18.65 -27.25 -5.14
N ASP A 85 -19.90 -27.54 -4.80
CA ASP A 85 -20.83 -26.57 -4.22
C ASP A 85 -20.59 -26.36 -2.70
N GLU A 86 -20.08 -27.35 -1.98
CA GLU A 86 -19.85 -27.24 -0.53
C GLU A 86 -18.81 -26.17 -0.15
N ARG A 87 -19.15 -25.34 0.85
CA ARG A 87 -18.33 -24.17 1.26
C ARG A 87 -16.89 -24.53 1.65
N PHE A 88 -16.66 -25.67 2.31
CA PHE A 88 -15.31 -26.12 2.67
C PHE A 88 -14.47 -26.52 1.46
N ASP A 89 -15.09 -27.15 0.47
CA ASP A 89 -14.44 -27.52 -0.76
C ASP A 89 -14.10 -26.28 -1.61
N ARG A 90 -14.92 -25.22 -1.56
CA ARG A 90 -14.58 -23.92 -2.16
C ARG A 90 -13.37 -23.26 -1.50
N VAL A 91 -13.17 -23.43 -0.18
CA VAL A 91 -11.94 -22.97 0.51
C VAL A 91 -10.70 -23.76 0.06
N GLU A 92 -10.76 -25.09 -0.07
CA GLU A 92 -9.62 -25.86 -0.63
C GLU A 92 -9.45 -25.64 -2.14
N ALA A 93 -10.50 -25.28 -2.89
CA ALA A 93 -10.38 -24.83 -4.27
C ALA A 93 -9.59 -23.52 -4.35
N ALA A 94 -9.90 -22.52 -3.52
CA ALA A 94 -9.17 -21.26 -3.46
C ALA A 94 -7.70 -21.48 -3.02
N LYS A 95 -7.43 -22.36 -2.03
CA LYS A 95 -6.06 -22.77 -1.67
C LYS A 95 -5.36 -23.54 -2.80
N GLY A 96 -6.08 -24.38 -3.53
CA GLY A 96 -5.57 -25.12 -4.70
C GLY A 96 -5.20 -24.19 -5.86
N LEU A 97 -6.01 -23.16 -6.08
CA LEU A 97 -5.76 -22.09 -7.05
C LEU A 97 -4.55 -21.24 -6.64
N PHE A 98 -4.46 -20.84 -5.36
CA PHE A 98 -3.29 -20.14 -4.83
C PHE A 98 -1.99 -20.92 -5.04
N ARG A 99 -1.96 -22.21 -4.68
CA ARG A 99 -0.82 -23.12 -4.91
C ARG A 99 -0.47 -23.29 -6.40
N LEU A 100 -1.48 -23.27 -7.28
CA LEU A 100 -1.27 -23.37 -8.74
C LEU A 100 -0.60 -22.10 -9.26
N ILE A 101 -1.14 -20.94 -8.92
CA ILE A 101 -0.62 -19.64 -9.34
C ILE A 101 0.80 -19.42 -8.83
N THR A 102 1.07 -19.59 -7.52
CA THR A 102 2.41 -19.33 -6.96
C THR A 102 3.49 -20.30 -7.46
N ALA A 103 3.11 -21.50 -7.92
CA ALA A 103 4.02 -22.37 -8.64
C ALA A 103 4.30 -21.86 -10.06
N CYS A 104 3.26 -21.46 -10.80
CA CYS A 104 3.37 -20.97 -12.17
C CYS A 104 3.97 -19.56 -12.32
N SER A 105 3.93 -18.74 -11.26
CA SER A 105 4.57 -17.42 -11.20
C SER A 105 5.96 -17.42 -10.55
N SER A 106 6.52 -18.60 -10.25
CA SER A 106 7.81 -18.71 -9.52
C SER A 106 9.03 -18.14 -10.25
N SER A 107 8.95 -17.95 -11.57
CA SER A 107 9.96 -17.28 -12.41
C SER A 107 9.52 -15.92 -12.96
N CYS A 108 8.35 -15.41 -12.53
CA CYS A 108 7.76 -14.18 -13.02
C CYS A 108 8.18 -12.95 -12.19
N GLY A 109 8.42 -11.83 -12.87
CA GLY A 109 8.72 -10.54 -12.23
C GLY A 109 7.67 -10.12 -11.18
N SER A 110 8.09 -9.36 -10.18
CA SER A 110 7.32 -9.05 -8.95
C SER A 110 5.87 -8.62 -9.21
N SER A 111 5.66 -7.60 -10.05
CA SER A 111 4.33 -7.10 -10.41
C SER A 111 3.47 -8.14 -11.15
N LYS A 112 4.06 -8.90 -12.09
CA LYS A 112 3.36 -9.98 -12.80
C LYS A 112 2.88 -11.06 -11.82
N SER A 113 3.77 -11.49 -10.93
CA SER A 113 3.49 -12.45 -9.86
C SER A 113 2.36 -12.00 -8.91
N VAL A 114 2.25 -10.69 -8.66
CA VAL A 114 1.15 -10.12 -7.86
C VAL A 114 -0.15 -10.05 -8.65
N VAL A 115 -0.17 -9.58 -9.91
CA VAL A 115 -1.42 -9.51 -10.72
C VAL A 115 -2.04 -10.89 -10.89
N LEU A 116 -1.23 -11.93 -11.08
CA LEU A 116 -1.69 -13.31 -11.21
C LEU A 116 -2.47 -13.82 -9.99
N LEU A 117 -2.37 -13.17 -8.82
CA LEU A 117 -3.16 -13.51 -7.63
C LEU A 117 -4.61 -13.02 -7.70
N ALA A 118 -4.96 -12.09 -8.59
CA ALA A 118 -6.30 -11.49 -8.64
C ALA A 118 -7.45 -12.53 -8.64
N PRO A 119 -7.37 -13.66 -9.37
CA PRO A 119 -8.40 -14.70 -9.30
C PRO A 119 -8.48 -15.41 -7.94
N VAL A 120 -7.35 -15.57 -7.23
CA VAL A 120 -7.35 -16.08 -5.85
C VAL A 120 -8.09 -15.09 -4.96
N VAL A 121 -7.77 -13.80 -5.06
CA VAL A 121 -8.37 -12.77 -4.20
C VAL A 121 -9.88 -12.65 -4.47
N TYR A 122 -10.33 -12.74 -5.72
CA TYR A 122 -11.74 -12.80 -6.10
C TYR A 122 -12.49 -14.01 -5.50
N GLU A 123 -11.93 -15.22 -5.59
CA GLU A 123 -12.54 -16.40 -4.95
C GLU A 123 -12.60 -16.27 -3.41
N VAL A 124 -11.57 -15.67 -2.79
CA VAL A 124 -11.55 -15.41 -1.35
C VAL A 124 -12.51 -14.28 -0.95
N TYR A 125 -12.65 -13.23 -1.76
CA TYR A 125 -13.64 -12.16 -1.55
C TYR A 125 -15.06 -12.74 -1.48
N LYS A 126 -15.45 -13.60 -2.43
CA LYS A 126 -16.77 -14.26 -2.42
C LYS A 126 -16.99 -15.09 -1.15
N LEU A 127 -15.97 -15.84 -0.71
CA LEU A 127 -16.00 -16.61 0.54
C LEU A 127 -16.11 -15.71 1.79
N VAL A 128 -15.54 -14.51 1.77
CA VAL A 128 -15.63 -13.52 2.86
C VAL A 128 -17.00 -12.84 2.88
N ALA A 129 -17.53 -12.44 1.72
CA ALA A 129 -18.88 -11.88 1.59
C ALA A 129 -19.93 -12.86 2.15
N GLU A 130 -19.88 -14.13 1.73
CA GLU A 130 -20.75 -15.18 2.28
C GLU A 130 -20.59 -15.38 3.80
N LEU A 131 -19.42 -15.10 4.39
CA LEU A 131 -19.21 -15.17 5.84
C LEU A 131 -19.70 -13.92 6.59
N PHE A 132 -19.86 -12.78 5.92
CA PHE A 132 -20.25 -11.50 6.55
C PHE A 132 -21.76 -11.34 6.67
N GLU A 133 -22.52 -12.00 5.79
CA GLU A 133 -23.98 -12.14 5.83
C GLU A 133 -24.49 -13.00 6.99
N LYS A 134 -23.63 -13.81 7.62
CA LYS A 134 -24.02 -14.94 8.47
C LYS A 134 -23.55 -14.78 9.90
N ASP A 135 -24.47 -14.92 10.85
CA ASP A 135 -24.12 -15.06 12.26
C ASP A 135 -23.31 -16.35 12.46
N LEU A 136 -22.02 -16.20 12.79
CA LEU A 136 -21.08 -17.30 12.99
C LEU A 136 -21.38 -18.08 14.28
N THR A 137 -22.53 -18.73 14.32
CA THR A 137 -23.02 -19.54 15.44
C THR A 137 -22.35 -20.90 15.45
N SER A 138 -22.22 -21.54 14.28
CA SER A 138 -21.76 -22.92 14.16
C SER A 138 -20.24 -23.08 14.34
N LYS A 139 -19.83 -24.27 14.81
CA LYS A 139 -18.42 -24.69 14.87
C LYS A 139 -17.81 -24.82 13.47
N ALA A 140 -18.61 -25.12 12.45
CA ALA A 140 -18.19 -25.23 11.06
C ALA A 140 -17.78 -23.87 10.49
N GLU A 141 -18.61 -22.84 10.64
CA GLU A 141 -18.33 -21.50 10.12
C GLU A 141 -17.16 -20.84 10.86
N LYS A 142 -17.01 -21.08 12.17
CA LYS A 142 -15.81 -20.66 12.93
C LYS A 142 -14.53 -21.35 12.43
N LYS A 143 -14.60 -22.61 11.98
CA LYS A 143 -13.47 -23.26 11.31
C LYS A 143 -13.22 -22.63 9.93
N MET A 144 -14.25 -22.48 9.10
CA MET A 144 -14.17 -21.87 7.77
C MET A 144 -13.53 -20.48 7.81
N LEU A 145 -13.97 -19.61 8.75
CA LEU A 145 -13.35 -18.30 8.97
C LEU A 145 -11.86 -18.40 9.29
N LYS A 146 -11.43 -19.37 10.10
CA LYS A 146 -10.00 -19.57 10.41
C LYS A 146 -9.20 -19.96 9.17
N GLU A 147 -9.73 -20.89 8.36
CA GLU A 147 -9.08 -21.30 7.10
C GLU A 147 -9.00 -20.12 6.11
N VAL A 148 -10.05 -19.31 6.00
CA VAL A 148 -10.10 -18.10 5.15
C VAL A 148 -9.12 -17.02 5.65
N LYS A 149 -9.10 -16.71 6.96
CA LYS A 149 -8.12 -15.77 7.54
C LYS A 149 -6.68 -16.24 7.29
N SER A 150 -6.40 -17.54 7.42
CA SER A 150 -5.09 -18.12 7.15
C SER A 150 -4.70 -18.08 5.67
N LEU A 151 -5.66 -18.19 4.74
CA LEU A 151 -5.41 -18.05 3.31
C LEU A 151 -5.13 -16.58 2.94
N VAL A 152 -5.86 -15.61 3.49
CA VAL A 152 -5.55 -14.18 3.31
C VAL A 152 -4.17 -13.83 3.86
N GLU A 153 -3.79 -14.38 5.02
CA GLU A 153 -2.44 -14.23 5.57
C GLU A 153 -1.35 -14.84 4.67
N ALA A 154 -1.62 -15.99 4.03
CA ALA A 154 -0.69 -16.60 3.08
C ALA A 154 -0.56 -15.78 1.77
N ILE A 155 -1.66 -15.23 1.24
CA ILE A 155 -1.66 -14.35 0.06
C ILE A 155 -0.85 -13.09 0.34
N LEU A 156 -1.10 -12.39 1.46
CA LEU A 156 -0.36 -11.19 1.84
C LEU A 156 1.12 -11.49 2.16
N GLY A 157 1.42 -12.67 2.72
CA GLY A 157 2.80 -13.14 2.90
C GLY A 157 3.53 -13.34 1.58
N TYR A 158 2.89 -13.93 0.57
CA TYR A 158 3.46 -14.10 -0.77
C TYR A 158 3.63 -12.75 -1.49
N ILE A 159 2.64 -11.85 -1.42
CA ILE A 159 2.75 -10.46 -1.92
C ILE A 159 3.97 -9.77 -1.30
N ASN A 160 4.17 -9.89 0.02
CA ASN A 160 5.33 -9.32 0.69
C ASN A 160 6.64 -9.88 0.14
N VAL A 161 6.72 -11.19 -0.12
CA VAL A 161 7.91 -11.82 -0.76
C VAL A 161 8.15 -11.26 -2.16
N CYS A 162 7.11 -11.13 -3.01
CA CYS A 162 7.23 -10.52 -4.34
C CYS A 162 7.72 -9.06 -4.28
N CYS A 163 7.25 -8.28 -3.30
CA CYS A 163 7.62 -6.88 -3.15
C CYS A 163 9.07 -6.67 -2.67
N ASN A 164 9.60 -7.53 -1.80
CA ASN A 164 10.94 -7.34 -1.21
C ASN A 164 12.10 -7.39 -2.21
N GLY A 165 11.92 -7.96 -3.40
CA GLY A 165 12.92 -7.95 -4.47
C GLY A 165 12.97 -6.64 -5.29
N ALA A 166 11.91 -5.82 -5.25
CA ALA A 166 11.71 -4.74 -6.23
C ALA A 166 12.78 -3.64 -6.18
N LEU A 167 13.43 -3.41 -5.03
CA LEU A 167 14.40 -2.33 -4.82
C LEU A 167 15.72 -2.44 -5.62
N VAL A 168 15.89 -3.48 -6.45
CA VAL A 168 17.10 -3.72 -7.25
C VAL A 168 16.79 -4.04 -8.72
N GLU A 169 15.55 -4.43 -9.06
CA GLU A 169 15.18 -4.91 -10.40
C GLU A 169 14.18 -3.97 -11.14
N GLU A 170 14.22 -2.67 -10.82
CA GLU A 170 13.51 -1.60 -11.57
C GLU A 170 14.05 -1.37 -13.02
N GLY A 171 14.85 -2.30 -13.55
CA GLY A 171 15.26 -2.34 -14.96
C GLY A 171 14.15 -2.78 -15.91
N ASP A 172 13.20 -3.60 -15.43
CA ASP A 172 12.08 -4.13 -16.24
C ASP A 172 10.85 -3.18 -16.24
N LEU A 173 11.07 -1.89 -15.98
CA LEU A 173 10.09 -0.81 -16.20
C LEU A 173 9.91 -0.40 -17.67
N ASN A 174 10.54 -1.12 -18.60
CA ASN A 174 9.98 -1.29 -19.95
C ASN A 174 8.65 -2.05 -19.83
N GLY A 175 7.58 -1.30 -19.52
CA GLY A 175 6.29 -1.84 -19.13
C GLY A 175 5.83 -2.97 -20.04
N SER A 176 5.73 -4.17 -19.47
CA SER A 176 5.20 -5.37 -20.13
C SER A 176 3.70 -5.21 -20.37
N ASN A 177 3.39 -4.43 -21.40
CA ASN A 177 2.03 -4.16 -21.85
C ASN A 177 1.34 -5.50 -22.15
N LEU A 178 0.14 -5.65 -21.60
CA LEU A 178 -0.65 -6.86 -21.82
C LEU A 178 -0.90 -7.07 -23.32
N VAL A 179 -0.76 -8.32 -23.77
CA VAL A 179 -1.05 -8.78 -25.13
C VAL A 179 -2.52 -8.55 -25.49
N ARG A 180 -3.39 -8.46 -24.47
CA ARG A 180 -4.83 -8.16 -24.55
C ARG A 180 -5.27 -7.21 -23.43
N PRO A 181 -6.32 -6.38 -23.63
CA PRO A 181 -6.90 -5.59 -22.55
C PRO A 181 -7.28 -6.48 -21.36
N PHE A 182 -6.98 -6.07 -20.13
CA PHE A 182 -7.19 -6.92 -18.94
C PHE A 182 -8.64 -7.41 -18.79
N ALA A 183 -9.62 -6.61 -19.25
CA ALA A 183 -11.04 -6.99 -19.30
C ALA A 183 -11.33 -8.27 -20.11
N ASP A 184 -10.57 -8.55 -21.18
CA ASP A 184 -10.69 -9.81 -21.94
C ASP A 184 -10.24 -11.03 -21.12
N LEU A 185 -9.26 -10.86 -20.22
CA LEU A 185 -8.81 -11.92 -19.30
C LEU A 185 -9.79 -12.13 -18.14
N ILE A 186 -10.41 -11.06 -17.65
CA ILE A 186 -11.46 -11.11 -16.62
C ILE A 186 -12.70 -11.82 -17.17
N ARG A 187 -13.14 -11.53 -18.39
CA ARG A 187 -14.22 -12.24 -19.09
C ARG A 187 -13.95 -13.75 -19.13
N ILE A 188 -12.74 -14.16 -19.53
CA ILE A 188 -12.33 -15.57 -19.52
C ILE A 188 -12.43 -16.21 -18.12
N TRP A 189 -12.25 -15.45 -17.03
CA TRP A 189 -12.42 -15.96 -15.68
C TRP A 189 -13.88 -16.03 -15.22
N MET A 190 -14.67 -14.98 -15.45
CA MET A 190 -16.02 -14.85 -14.88
C MET A 190 -17.14 -15.44 -15.74
N ASN A 191 -16.93 -15.64 -17.05
CA ASN A 191 -17.99 -15.94 -18.03
C ASN A 191 -19.11 -14.88 -18.11
N SER A 192 -18.84 -13.66 -17.66
CA SER A 192 -19.73 -12.51 -17.75
C SER A 192 -19.04 -11.34 -18.45
N ASN A 193 -19.81 -10.33 -18.86
CA ASN A 193 -19.30 -9.09 -19.45
C ASN A 193 -18.99 -8.00 -18.40
N GLU A 194 -18.97 -8.37 -17.12
CA GLU A 194 -18.75 -7.45 -16.00
C GLU A 194 -17.28 -7.00 -15.93
N GLY A 195 -17.03 -5.82 -15.35
CA GLY A 195 -15.73 -5.15 -15.36
C GLY A 195 -14.80 -5.53 -14.21
N LEU A 196 -13.66 -4.82 -14.13
CA LEU A 196 -12.70 -4.97 -13.03
C LEU A 196 -13.33 -4.73 -11.66
N GLU A 197 -14.26 -3.78 -11.56
CA GLU A 197 -15.00 -3.47 -10.33
C GLU A 197 -15.84 -4.65 -9.78
N SER A 198 -16.16 -5.65 -10.61
CA SER A 198 -16.85 -6.86 -10.17
C SER A 198 -15.89 -7.99 -9.77
N PHE A 199 -14.61 -7.87 -10.13
CA PHE A 199 -13.56 -8.86 -9.89
C PHE A 199 -12.63 -8.47 -8.74
N LEU A 200 -12.33 -7.18 -8.58
CA LEU A 200 -11.62 -6.57 -7.45
C LEU A 200 -12.48 -5.39 -6.90
N PRO A 201 -13.59 -5.68 -6.19
CA PRO A 201 -14.58 -4.69 -5.79
C PRO A 201 -14.16 -3.75 -4.66
N LEU A 202 -13.14 -4.09 -3.86
CA LEU A 202 -12.58 -3.22 -2.83
C LEU A 202 -11.47 -2.32 -3.42
N GLY A 203 -10.72 -2.84 -4.40
CA GLY A 203 -9.69 -2.12 -5.17
C GLY A 203 -10.26 -1.31 -6.33
N LYS A 204 -11.02 -0.24 -6.05
CA LYS A 204 -11.66 0.56 -7.10
C LYS A 204 -10.65 1.25 -8.04
N LEU A 205 -10.98 1.22 -9.33
CA LEU A 205 -10.20 1.78 -10.44
C LEU A 205 -10.46 3.29 -10.63
N GLY A 206 -9.40 4.08 -10.81
CA GLY A 206 -9.44 5.33 -11.60
C GLY A 206 -8.85 5.07 -12.98
N ASP A 207 -8.93 6.00 -13.93
CA ASP A 207 -8.58 5.79 -15.36
C ASP A 207 -7.06 5.60 -15.67
N GLY A 208 -6.31 5.03 -14.72
CA GLY A 208 -4.93 4.59 -14.91
C GLY A 208 -4.86 3.34 -15.79
N GLY A 209 -3.97 3.39 -16.79
CA GLY A 209 -3.93 2.44 -17.90
C GLY A 209 -3.58 0.98 -17.56
N SER A 210 -3.54 0.16 -18.61
CA SER A 210 -3.37 -1.30 -18.62
C SER A 210 -1.98 -1.82 -18.23
N GLU A 211 -1.29 -1.12 -17.32
CA GLU A 211 0.06 -1.42 -16.87
C GLU A 211 0.04 -2.49 -15.77
N VAL A 212 0.88 -3.53 -15.91
CA VAL A 212 0.97 -4.63 -14.93
C VAL A 212 1.38 -4.13 -13.54
N GLY A 213 2.20 -3.09 -13.43
CA GLY A 213 2.53 -2.45 -12.16
C GLY A 213 1.32 -1.83 -11.46
N TYR A 214 0.50 -1.07 -12.21
CA TYR A 214 -0.70 -0.44 -11.66
C TYR A 214 -1.75 -1.49 -11.23
N LEU A 215 -1.99 -2.51 -12.08
CA LEU A 215 -2.84 -3.66 -11.74
C LEU A 215 -2.34 -4.41 -10.48
N ALA A 216 -1.02 -4.55 -10.30
CA ALA A 216 -0.47 -5.16 -9.09
C ALA A 216 -0.84 -4.36 -7.84
N GLY A 217 -0.75 -3.03 -7.91
CA GLY A 217 -1.19 -2.13 -6.83
C GLY A 217 -2.64 -2.33 -6.41
N ILE A 218 -3.54 -2.54 -7.38
CA ILE A 218 -4.97 -2.82 -7.13
C ILE A 218 -5.16 -4.19 -6.44
N VAL A 219 -4.45 -5.24 -6.86
CA VAL A 219 -4.55 -6.58 -6.24
C VAL A 219 -4.01 -6.58 -4.80
N ILE A 220 -2.96 -5.81 -4.51
CA ILE A 220 -2.48 -5.60 -3.13
C ILE A 220 -3.55 -4.87 -2.32
N ALA A 221 -4.17 -3.82 -2.88
CA ALA A 221 -5.24 -3.07 -2.21
C ALA A 221 -6.42 -3.97 -1.85
N GLU A 222 -6.93 -4.77 -2.80
CA GLU A 222 -8.01 -5.73 -2.57
C GLU A 222 -7.68 -6.68 -1.40
N ALA A 223 -6.54 -7.37 -1.45
CA ALA A 223 -6.16 -8.35 -0.42
C ALA A 223 -5.92 -7.69 0.97
N PHE A 224 -5.36 -6.48 0.98
CA PHE A 224 -5.13 -5.68 2.18
C PHE A 224 -6.44 -5.22 2.83
N LEU A 225 -7.37 -4.68 2.04
CA LEU A 225 -8.69 -4.25 2.49
C LEU A 225 -9.52 -5.44 2.97
N LEU A 226 -9.44 -6.59 2.30
CA LEU A 226 -10.11 -7.83 2.70
C LEU A 226 -9.63 -8.30 4.09
N LYS A 227 -8.32 -8.18 4.37
CA LYS A 227 -7.73 -8.49 5.68
C LYS A 227 -8.17 -7.50 6.76
N LEU A 228 -8.23 -6.20 6.46
CA LEU A 228 -8.77 -5.17 7.36
C LEU A 228 -10.24 -5.44 7.70
N CYS A 229 -11.08 -5.71 6.71
CA CYS A 229 -12.49 -6.06 6.89
C CYS A 229 -12.66 -7.30 7.78
N LEU A 230 -11.88 -8.36 7.53
CA LEU A 230 -11.87 -9.59 8.34
C LEU A 230 -11.44 -9.36 9.79
N ASN A 231 -10.55 -8.39 10.03
CA ASN A 231 -10.08 -8.04 11.37
C ASN A 231 -11.06 -7.11 12.11
N VAL A 232 -11.79 -6.22 11.41
CA VAL A 232 -12.86 -5.40 12.02
C VAL A 232 -14.09 -6.26 12.36
N LYS A 233 -14.65 -6.99 11.39
CA LYS A 233 -15.88 -7.78 11.57
C LYS A 233 -15.70 -8.90 12.60
N PHE A 234 -14.49 -9.48 12.67
CA PHE A 234 -14.18 -10.64 13.53
C PHE A 234 -12.86 -10.44 14.31
N GLY A 235 -12.70 -9.27 14.92
CA GLY A 235 -11.61 -8.92 15.85
C GLY A 235 -11.77 -9.57 17.24
N LYS A 236 -10.78 -9.40 18.12
CA LYS A 236 -10.76 -10.04 19.46
C LYS A 236 -11.16 -9.12 20.62
N SER A 237 -11.03 -7.81 20.44
CA SER A 237 -11.53 -6.76 21.35
C SER A 237 -11.94 -5.55 20.50
N LYS A 238 -12.56 -4.53 21.10
CA LYS A 238 -12.79 -3.22 20.45
C LYS A 238 -11.87 -2.12 20.97
N GLU A 239 -11.44 -2.21 22.23
CA GLU A 239 -10.69 -1.15 22.93
C GLU A 239 -9.30 -0.85 22.34
N ASP A 240 -8.53 -1.88 21.93
CA ASP A 240 -7.22 -1.72 21.25
C ASP A 240 -7.33 -1.86 19.71
N LEU A 241 -8.52 -2.12 19.15
CA LEU A 241 -8.68 -2.58 17.76
C LEU A 241 -8.15 -1.59 16.73
N GLU A 242 -8.48 -0.30 16.87
CA GLU A 242 -7.98 0.76 15.98
C GLU A 242 -6.44 0.82 15.98
N LYS A 243 -5.83 0.68 17.15
CA LYS A 243 -4.38 0.75 17.35
C LYS A 243 -3.67 -0.50 16.82
N GLU A 244 -4.26 -1.69 16.97
CA GLU A 244 -3.77 -2.93 16.33
C GLU A 244 -3.83 -2.79 14.80
N LEU A 245 -4.99 -2.36 14.27
CA LEU A 245 -5.20 -2.17 12.84
C LEU A 245 -4.28 -1.10 12.24
N LYS A 246 -4.08 0.04 12.91
CA LYS A 246 -3.13 1.09 12.52
C LYS A 246 -1.70 0.55 12.45
N THR A 247 -1.25 -0.12 13.52
CA THR A 247 0.10 -0.68 13.59
C THR A 247 0.32 -1.71 12.48
N TRP A 248 -0.67 -2.57 12.25
CA TRP A 248 -0.66 -3.54 11.16
C TRP A 248 -0.67 -2.87 9.78
N ALA A 249 -1.52 -1.87 9.56
CA ALA A 249 -1.65 -1.15 8.28
C ALA A 249 -0.34 -0.47 7.89
N VAL A 250 0.26 0.32 8.80
CA VAL A 250 1.56 0.97 8.58
C VAL A 250 2.66 -0.07 8.35
N GLY A 251 2.67 -1.17 9.12
CA GLY A 251 3.62 -2.27 8.94
C GLY A 251 3.51 -2.94 7.57
N SER A 252 2.29 -3.23 7.09
CA SER A 252 2.06 -3.82 5.77
C SER A 252 2.35 -2.85 4.63
N ILE A 253 1.99 -1.57 4.73
CA ILE A 253 2.35 -0.58 3.70
C ILE A 253 3.88 -0.43 3.61
N THR A 254 4.58 -0.43 4.74
CA THR A 254 6.04 -0.43 4.78
C THR A 254 6.63 -1.72 4.17
N GLY A 255 6.07 -2.88 4.50
CA GLY A 255 6.54 -4.19 4.00
C GLY A 255 6.33 -4.40 2.50
N PHE A 256 5.21 -3.91 1.95
CA PHE A 256 4.94 -3.96 0.51
C PHE A 256 5.72 -2.89 -0.26
N SER A 257 5.96 -1.70 0.32
CA SER A 257 6.71 -0.58 -0.28
C SER A 257 6.33 -0.24 -1.73
N ASN A 258 5.10 -0.55 -2.15
CA ASN A 258 4.66 -0.48 -3.54
C ASN A 258 3.91 0.84 -3.81
N PHE A 259 4.41 1.63 -4.75
CA PHE A 259 3.85 2.94 -5.09
C PHE A 259 2.39 2.85 -5.56
N TYR A 260 2.06 1.94 -6.47
CA TYR A 260 0.73 1.83 -7.06
C TYR A 260 -0.34 1.38 -6.07
N PHE A 261 0.02 0.49 -5.13
CA PHE A 261 -0.81 0.14 -3.99
C PHE A 261 -1.10 1.36 -3.10
N PHE A 262 -0.07 2.15 -2.78
CA PHE A 262 -0.24 3.37 -2.00
C PHE A 262 -1.08 4.43 -2.74
N GLU A 263 -0.87 4.60 -4.05
CA GLU A 263 -1.72 5.46 -4.90
C GLU A 263 -3.19 5.00 -4.86
N THR A 264 -3.44 3.69 -4.95
CA THR A 264 -4.79 3.12 -4.88
C THR A 264 -5.45 3.40 -3.53
N LEU A 265 -4.74 3.26 -2.40
CA LEU A 265 -5.26 3.63 -1.07
C LEU A 265 -5.57 5.13 -0.97
N VAL A 266 -4.71 6.01 -1.50
CA VAL A 266 -4.95 7.46 -1.48
C VAL A 266 -6.14 7.83 -2.36
N ARG A 267 -6.24 7.30 -3.58
CA ARG A 267 -7.38 7.53 -4.48
C ARG A 267 -8.70 7.04 -3.87
N MET A 268 -8.71 5.87 -3.25
CA MET A 268 -9.87 5.33 -2.55
C MET A 268 -10.35 6.22 -1.39
N LEU A 269 -9.45 6.89 -0.66
CA LEU A 269 -9.83 7.79 0.43
C LEU A 269 -10.58 9.06 -0.05
N LEU A 270 -10.39 9.45 -1.32
CA LEU A 270 -11.18 10.52 -1.97
C LEU A 270 -12.63 10.08 -2.29
N GLU A 271 -12.96 8.79 -2.28
CA GLU A 271 -14.36 8.37 -2.38
C GLU A 271 -15.12 8.77 -1.09
N LYS A 272 -16.33 9.34 -1.22
CA LYS A 272 -17.14 9.80 -0.07
C LYS A 272 -17.45 8.67 0.93
N THR A 273 -17.59 7.46 0.41
CA THR A 273 -17.75 6.20 1.14
C THR A 273 -16.72 5.23 0.59
N LEU A 274 -16.02 4.47 1.45
CA LEU A 274 -15.09 3.45 0.95
C LEU A 274 -15.88 2.37 0.17
N PRO A 275 -15.29 1.73 -0.86
CA PRO A 275 -15.95 0.71 -1.70
C PRO A 275 -16.14 -0.65 -0.98
N LEU A 276 -16.39 -0.63 0.34
CA LEU A 276 -16.42 -1.80 1.20
C LEU A 276 -17.85 -2.38 1.31
N ALA A 277 -18.47 -2.70 0.17
CA ALA A 277 -19.87 -3.16 0.09
C ALA A 277 -20.18 -4.37 1.01
N ILE A 278 -19.19 -5.19 1.31
CA ILE A 278 -19.28 -6.31 2.28
C ILE A 278 -19.52 -5.86 3.74
N LEU A 279 -19.16 -4.62 4.10
CA LEU A 279 -19.37 -4.05 5.43
C LEU A 279 -20.69 -3.29 5.50
N SER A 280 -21.77 -4.01 5.78
CA SER A 280 -23.14 -3.48 5.96
C SER A 280 -23.34 -2.54 7.17
N ASN A 281 -22.27 -2.01 7.77
CA ASN A 281 -22.29 -1.24 9.02
C ASN A 281 -21.38 0.00 8.89
N SER A 282 -21.97 1.19 8.91
CA SER A 282 -21.25 2.47 8.79
C SER A 282 -20.21 2.69 9.90
N LYS A 283 -20.39 2.12 11.10
CA LYS A 283 -19.37 2.21 12.17
C LYS A 283 -18.08 1.46 11.83
N ASP A 284 -18.18 0.39 11.03
CA ASP A 284 -17.04 -0.40 10.59
C ASP A 284 -16.31 0.30 9.42
N GLU A 285 -17.04 0.98 8.51
CA GLU A 285 -16.44 1.83 7.47
C GLU A 285 -15.75 3.06 8.07
N VAL A 286 -16.37 3.74 9.03
CA VAL A 286 -15.75 4.86 9.77
C VAL A 286 -14.46 4.42 10.46
N LEU A 287 -14.45 3.29 11.18
CA LEU A 287 -13.24 2.76 11.81
C LEU A 287 -12.12 2.49 10.79
N LEU A 288 -12.44 1.91 9.64
CA LEU A 288 -11.44 1.67 8.59
C LEU A 288 -10.95 2.94 7.93
N ARG A 289 -11.83 3.92 7.69
CA ARG A 289 -11.47 5.24 7.18
C ARG A 289 -10.52 5.97 8.15
N GLN A 290 -10.78 5.89 9.46
CA GLN A 290 -9.88 6.43 10.50
C GLN A 290 -8.51 5.74 10.47
N VAL A 291 -8.46 4.39 10.45
CA VAL A 291 -7.21 3.60 10.36
C VAL A 291 -6.41 3.94 9.09
N LEU A 292 -7.09 4.10 7.95
CA LEU A 292 -6.46 4.40 6.67
C LEU A 292 -5.94 5.84 6.59
N TYR A 293 -6.68 6.84 7.10
CA TYR A 293 -6.15 8.20 7.25
C TYR A 293 -4.91 8.22 8.14
N ASP A 294 -4.96 7.55 9.30
CA ASP A 294 -3.82 7.43 10.21
C ASP A 294 -2.60 6.76 9.53
N ALA A 295 -2.83 5.76 8.68
CA ALA A 295 -1.77 5.07 7.95
C ALA A 295 -1.22 5.88 6.76
N VAL A 296 -2.02 6.72 6.08
CA VAL A 296 -1.61 7.48 4.88
C VAL A 296 -0.99 8.85 5.22
N ILE A 297 -1.39 9.45 6.35
CA ILE A 297 -1.03 10.82 6.74
C ILE A 297 0.06 10.86 7.82
N LEU A 298 -0.02 10.02 8.87
CA LEU A 298 0.91 10.11 10.00
C LEU A 298 2.21 9.30 9.83
N ALA A 299 2.26 8.37 8.87
CA ALA A 299 3.44 7.57 8.60
C ALA A 299 4.24 8.17 7.44
N ASP A 300 5.55 8.36 7.66
CA ASP A 300 6.49 8.71 6.59
C ASP A 300 7.05 7.44 5.95
N TYR A 301 6.93 7.34 4.62
CA TYR A 301 7.24 6.13 3.87
C TYR A 301 8.43 6.38 2.95
N SER A 302 9.57 5.78 3.27
CA SER A 302 10.81 6.03 2.51
C SER A 302 10.78 5.60 1.04
N PHE A 303 9.76 4.86 0.58
CA PHE A 303 9.52 4.52 -0.83
C PHE A 303 8.81 5.65 -1.61
N LEU A 304 8.30 6.68 -0.94
CA LEU A 304 7.73 7.89 -1.53
C LEU A 304 8.75 9.04 -1.64
N ASN A 305 9.99 8.82 -1.23
CA ASN A 305 11.06 9.81 -1.36
C ASN A 305 11.38 10.04 -2.85
N PRO A 306 11.51 11.31 -3.32
CA PRO A 306 11.80 11.62 -4.73
C PRO A 306 12.95 10.82 -5.34
N GLU A 307 13.99 10.55 -4.56
CA GLU A 307 15.18 9.77 -4.95
C GLU A 307 14.88 8.32 -5.34
N LYS A 308 13.79 7.72 -4.85
CA LYS A 308 13.38 6.34 -5.17
C LYS A 308 12.26 6.24 -6.21
N ILE A 309 11.65 7.37 -6.58
CA ILE A 309 10.54 7.42 -7.54
C ILE A 309 10.91 8.14 -8.85
N ILE A 310 12.22 8.35 -9.09
CA ILE A 310 12.75 9.00 -10.30
C ILE A 310 12.33 8.25 -11.58
N HIS A 311 12.11 6.93 -11.48
CA HIS A 311 11.68 6.09 -12.60
C HIS A 311 10.19 6.26 -12.98
N LEU A 312 9.36 6.91 -12.14
CA LEU A 312 7.92 7.04 -12.39
C LEU A 312 7.58 8.26 -13.25
N PRO A 313 6.48 8.20 -14.03
CA PRO A 313 5.97 9.37 -14.74
C PRO A 313 5.69 10.55 -13.80
N ALA A 314 6.30 11.70 -14.09
CA ALA A 314 6.23 12.90 -13.23
C ALA A 314 4.78 13.35 -12.95
N ASP A 315 3.88 13.21 -13.93
CA ASP A 315 2.47 13.58 -13.78
C ASP A 315 1.71 12.65 -12.83
N ARG A 316 2.08 11.36 -12.75
CA ARG A 316 1.52 10.43 -11.76
C ARG A 316 2.04 10.75 -10.35
N VAL A 317 3.31 11.15 -10.23
CA VAL A 317 3.88 11.64 -8.95
C VAL A 317 3.22 12.95 -8.51
N LYS A 318 2.99 13.90 -9.43
CA LYS A 318 2.19 15.13 -9.24
C LYS A 318 0.77 14.79 -8.78
N SER A 319 0.10 13.87 -9.47
CA SER A 319 -1.26 13.41 -9.15
C SER A 319 -1.34 12.81 -7.75
N LEU A 320 -0.38 11.96 -7.35
CA LEU A 320 -0.34 11.40 -6.00
C LEU A 320 -0.08 12.48 -4.94
N ALA A 321 0.82 13.43 -5.21
CA ALA A 321 1.12 14.52 -4.29
C ALA A 321 -0.11 15.41 -4.02
N LEU A 322 -0.86 15.75 -5.08
CA LEU A 322 -2.12 16.49 -4.99
C LEU A 322 -3.23 15.67 -4.30
N ALA A 323 -3.35 14.38 -4.61
CA ALA A 323 -4.31 13.49 -3.96
C ALA A 323 -4.04 13.37 -2.44
N ARG A 324 -2.78 13.21 -2.02
CA ARG A 324 -2.40 13.19 -0.59
C ARG A 324 -2.72 14.52 0.11
N LEU A 325 -2.50 15.66 -0.54
CA LEU A 325 -2.86 16.97 -0.02
C LEU A 325 -4.37 17.10 0.23
N ILE A 326 -5.19 16.70 -0.74
CA ILE A 326 -6.66 16.73 -0.64
C ILE A 326 -7.13 15.77 0.47
N VAL A 327 -6.70 14.50 0.45
CA VAL A 327 -7.00 13.50 1.49
C VAL A 327 -6.64 14.01 2.89
N THR A 328 -5.47 14.67 3.05
CA THR A 328 -5.08 15.25 4.33
C THR A 328 -6.07 16.33 4.78
N CYS A 329 -6.48 17.22 3.88
CA CYS A 329 -7.40 18.30 4.23
C CYS A 329 -8.81 17.78 4.56
N GLU A 330 -9.31 16.81 3.80
CA GLU A 330 -10.61 16.16 4.06
C GLU A 330 -10.61 15.41 5.39
N ALA A 331 -9.53 14.70 5.71
CA ALA A 331 -9.37 13.99 6.98
C ALA A 331 -9.28 14.95 8.18
N VAL A 332 -8.69 16.14 7.99
CA VAL A 332 -8.66 17.22 9.00
C VAL A 332 -10.07 17.75 9.30
N GLU A 333 -10.89 18.00 8.29
CA GLU A 333 -12.27 18.47 8.51
C GLU A 333 -13.16 17.34 9.08
N PHE A 334 -13.04 16.10 8.58
CA PHE A 334 -13.72 14.90 9.10
C PHE A 334 -13.52 14.70 10.61
N PHE A 335 -12.30 14.92 11.13
CA PHE A 335 -12.05 14.84 12.57
C PHE A 335 -12.50 16.08 13.36
N ARG A 336 -12.59 17.26 12.75
CA ARG A 336 -13.20 18.45 13.38
C ARG A 336 -14.71 18.27 13.56
N GLU A 337 -15.40 17.74 12.54
CA GLU A 337 -16.84 17.41 12.61
C GLU A 337 -17.15 16.38 13.71
N GLN A 338 -16.19 15.51 14.03
CA GLN A 338 -16.26 14.54 15.13
C GLN A 338 -15.77 15.07 16.49
N GLY A 339 -15.34 16.34 16.57
CA GLY A 339 -14.80 16.94 17.79
C GLY A 339 -13.36 16.51 18.16
N ASP A 340 -12.70 15.64 17.38
CA ASP A 340 -11.31 15.24 17.60
C ASP A 340 -10.34 16.33 17.11
N ARG A 341 -10.24 17.39 17.91
CA ARG A 341 -9.26 18.46 17.74
C ARG A 341 -7.82 17.96 17.81
N LYS A 342 -7.56 16.80 18.43
CA LYS A 342 -6.22 16.25 18.61
C LYS A 342 -5.72 15.55 17.34
N ARG A 343 -6.51 14.68 16.71
CA ARG A 343 -6.18 14.08 15.41
C ARG A 343 -6.10 15.12 14.31
N SER A 344 -7.06 16.04 14.23
CA SER A 344 -7.05 17.10 13.21
C SER A 344 -5.82 18.02 13.31
N VAL A 345 -5.37 18.41 14.51
CA VAL A 345 -4.07 19.12 14.68
C VAL A 345 -2.88 18.22 14.34
N SER A 346 -2.89 16.95 14.76
CA SER A 346 -1.81 16.01 14.44
C SER A 346 -1.62 15.79 12.94
N TYR A 347 -2.70 15.82 12.15
CA TYR A 347 -2.65 15.67 10.69
C TYR A 347 -2.12 16.91 9.99
N ILE A 348 -2.50 18.11 10.46
CA ILE A 348 -1.93 19.37 9.97
C ILE A 348 -0.42 19.38 10.22
N ASN A 349 0.02 19.04 11.43
CA ASN A 349 1.44 19.06 11.79
C ASN A 349 2.23 18.01 10.98
N ALA A 350 1.78 16.75 10.95
CA ALA A 350 2.44 15.68 10.20
C ALA A 350 2.57 16.03 8.70
N PHE A 351 1.57 16.69 8.11
CA PHE A 351 1.69 17.20 6.74
C PHE A 351 2.67 18.37 6.64
N CYS A 352 2.56 19.39 7.51
CA CYS A 352 3.44 20.57 7.50
C CYS A 352 4.92 20.19 7.59
N ASP A 353 5.24 19.22 8.44
CA ASP A 353 6.60 18.73 8.72
C ASP A 353 7.09 17.73 7.63
N SER A 354 6.21 17.26 6.75
CA SER A 354 6.54 16.28 5.71
C SER A 354 7.33 16.86 4.54
N SER A 355 8.12 16.00 3.90
CA SER A 355 8.79 16.30 2.62
C SER A 355 7.82 16.75 1.53
N LEU A 356 6.61 16.17 1.49
CA LEU A 356 5.52 16.51 0.56
C LEU A 356 5.11 17.99 0.62
N SER A 357 4.93 18.53 1.83
CA SER A 357 4.63 19.96 2.00
C SER A 357 5.71 20.84 1.39
N SER A 358 6.99 20.53 1.64
CA SER A 358 8.12 21.27 1.06
C SER A 358 8.17 21.21 -0.47
N GLN A 359 7.81 20.06 -1.06
CA GLN A 359 7.81 19.83 -2.51
C GLN A 359 6.69 20.63 -3.19
N ILE A 360 5.48 20.61 -2.65
CA ILE A 360 4.34 21.39 -3.14
C ILE A 360 4.64 22.89 -3.01
N ASN A 361 5.15 23.34 -1.87
CA ASN A 361 5.59 24.73 -1.68
C ASN A 361 6.67 25.17 -2.69
N LYS A 362 7.62 24.28 -3.02
CA LYS A 362 8.66 24.55 -4.04
C LYS A 362 8.04 24.65 -5.44
N TRP A 363 7.17 23.72 -5.81
CA TRP A 363 6.48 23.70 -7.11
C TRP A 363 5.64 24.97 -7.32
N ILE A 364 4.82 25.34 -6.33
CA ILE A 364 4.02 26.58 -6.36
C ILE A 364 4.93 27.80 -6.55
N LYS A 365 6.06 27.91 -5.84
CA LYS A 365 7.01 29.02 -6.00
C LYS A 365 7.62 29.08 -7.40
N THR A 366 7.88 27.95 -8.04
CA THR A 366 8.34 27.92 -9.44
C THR A 366 7.27 28.43 -10.42
N GLN A 367 5.98 28.16 -10.18
CA GLN A 367 4.90 28.74 -10.99
C GLN A 367 4.72 30.25 -10.72
N ILE A 368 4.73 30.67 -9.45
CA ILE A 368 4.58 32.10 -9.07
C ILE A 368 5.80 32.93 -9.51
N GLN A 369 7.00 32.35 -9.69
CA GLN A 369 8.11 33.08 -10.32
C GLN A 369 7.89 33.41 -11.81
N VAL A 370 6.82 32.89 -12.43
CA VAL A 370 6.34 33.26 -13.78
C VAL A 370 5.16 34.26 -13.71
N VAL A 371 4.58 34.51 -12.52
CA VAL A 371 3.37 35.34 -12.31
C VAL A 371 3.62 36.40 -11.22
N GLU A 372 3.79 37.66 -11.63
CA GLU A 372 4.46 38.70 -10.84
C GLU A 372 3.98 38.93 -9.38
N ASN A 373 4.97 39.00 -8.48
CA ASN A 373 5.06 39.88 -7.30
C ASN A 373 4.03 39.80 -6.15
N ASP A 374 2.98 38.99 -6.21
CA ASP A 374 2.06 38.78 -5.06
C ASP A 374 2.62 37.79 -4.01
N SER A 375 3.75 38.17 -3.39
CA SER A 375 4.52 37.36 -2.42
C SER A 375 3.86 37.17 -1.03
N LYS A 376 2.52 37.17 -0.96
CA LYS A 376 1.76 37.16 0.28
C LYS A 376 1.28 35.76 0.68
N LEU A 377 1.98 35.17 1.65
CA LEU A 377 1.52 34.04 2.48
C LEU A 377 1.16 32.74 1.74
N LEU A 378 2.17 32.02 1.24
CA LEU A 378 2.07 30.56 1.16
C LEU A 378 2.00 30.01 2.60
N GLY A 379 0.79 29.71 3.07
CA GLY A 379 0.58 28.96 4.30
C GLY A 379 0.96 27.48 4.10
N SER A 380 1.67 26.90 5.06
CA SER A 380 2.09 25.48 5.01
C SER A 380 0.96 24.47 5.23
N SER A 381 -0.20 24.92 5.73
CA SER A 381 -1.33 24.02 6.03
C SER A 381 -2.04 23.52 4.77
N PRO A 382 -2.64 22.31 4.78
CA PRO A 382 -3.33 21.75 3.61
C PRO A 382 -4.38 22.69 3.01
N LYS A 383 -5.20 23.31 3.86
CA LYS A 383 -6.24 24.29 3.51
C LYS A 383 -5.69 25.54 2.79
N ALA A 384 -4.50 26.00 3.18
CA ALA A 384 -3.84 27.13 2.53
C ALA A 384 -3.20 26.74 1.18
N LEU A 385 -2.56 25.58 1.10
CA LEU A 385 -1.98 25.09 -0.16
C LEU A 385 -3.05 24.79 -1.21
N ILE A 386 -4.17 24.13 -0.85
CA ILE A 386 -5.29 23.89 -1.77
C ILE A 386 -5.83 25.23 -2.30
N LYS A 387 -6.02 26.23 -1.44
CA LYS A 387 -6.46 27.57 -1.87
C LYS A 387 -5.46 28.23 -2.84
N CYS A 388 -4.16 28.09 -2.60
CA CYS A 388 -3.11 28.64 -3.47
C CYS A 388 -3.06 27.93 -4.84
N LEU A 389 -3.13 26.60 -4.85
CA LEU A 389 -3.20 25.77 -6.05
C LEU A 389 -4.46 26.09 -6.89
N MET A 390 -5.62 26.21 -6.25
CA MET A 390 -6.85 26.57 -6.94
C MET A 390 -6.84 28.00 -7.49
N ASN A 391 -6.11 28.94 -6.87
CA ASN A 391 -5.90 30.28 -7.42
C ASN A 391 -4.97 30.26 -8.65
N LEU A 392 -3.98 29.35 -8.72
CA LEU A 392 -3.14 29.17 -9.93
C LEU A 392 -3.96 28.57 -11.09
N GLU A 393 -4.86 27.64 -10.78
CA GLU A 393 -5.83 27.09 -11.75
C GLU A 393 -6.75 28.19 -12.30
N ASP A 394 -7.24 29.12 -11.45
CA ASP A 394 -8.02 30.29 -11.89
C ASP A 394 -7.21 31.26 -12.78
N GLN A 395 -5.88 31.27 -12.63
CA GLN A 395 -4.95 32.06 -13.46
C GLN A 395 -4.55 31.35 -14.77
N GLY A 396 -5.09 30.15 -15.03
CA GLY A 396 -4.83 29.38 -16.25
C GLY A 396 -3.61 28.46 -16.21
N VAL A 397 -2.99 28.26 -15.04
CA VAL A 397 -1.96 27.21 -14.85
C VAL A 397 -2.67 25.86 -14.70
N VAL A 398 -2.29 24.84 -15.47
CA VAL A 398 -2.89 23.51 -15.33
C VAL A 398 -2.31 22.79 -14.10
N VAL A 399 -3.03 22.90 -12.98
CA VAL A 399 -2.65 22.28 -11.70
C VAL A 399 -3.28 20.90 -11.58
N PHE A 400 -4.57 20.78 -11.91
CA PHE A 400 -5.35 19.55 -11.71
C PHE A 400 -5.75 18.90 -13.04
N ASP A 401 -4.85 18.09 -13.60
CA ASP A 401 -5.09 17.30 -14.83
C ASP A 401 -6.15 16.19 -14.60
N ASP A 402 -6.28 15.73 -13.35
CA ASP A 402 -7.27 14.75 -12.90
C ASP A 402 -8.55 15.49 -12.43
N SER A 403 -9.67 15.21 -13.12
CA SER A 403 -10.97 15.85 -12.88
C SER A 403 -11.58 15.51 -11.52
N VAL A 404 -11.25 14.36 -10.92
CA VAL A 404 -11.68 13.98 -9.57
C VAL A 404 -10.93 14.84 -8.55
N LEU A 405 -9.61 15.02 -8.71
CA LEU A 405 -8.83 15.91 -7.84
C LEU A 405 -9.33 17.35 -7.93
N LYS A 406 -9.61 17.83 -9.15
CA LYS A 406 -10.17 19.17 -9.36
C LYS A 406 -11.51 19.36 -8.66
N GLY A 407 -12.48 18.47 -8.88
CA GLY A 407 -13.81 18.56 -8.26
C GLY A 407 -13.79 18.47 -6.73
N ARG A 408 -12.86 17.70 -6.13
CA ARG A 408 -12.68 17.67 -4.67
C ARG A 408 -12.04 18.94 -4.13
N ALA A 409 -11.05 19.51 -4.84
CA ALA A 409 -10.44 20.78 -4.47
C ALA A 409 -11.42 21.96 -4.59
N GLU A 410 -12.31 21.95 -5.59
CA GLU A 410 -13.43 22.90 -5.75
C GLU A 410 -14.44 22.79 -4.60
N LEU A 411 -14.89 21.58 -4.27
CA LEU A 411 -15.80 21.33 -3.13
C LEU A 411 -15.22 21.85 -1.81
N LEU A 412 -13.95 21.56 -1.53
CA LEU A 412 -13.24 22.09 -0.36
C LEU A 412 -13.19 23.62 -0.38
N ARG A 413 -12.93 24.25 -1.53
CA ARG A 413 -12.89 25.72 -1.69
C ARG A 413 -14.23 26.36 -1.27
N ASP A 414 -15.35 25.70 -1.52
CA ASP A 414 -16.69 26.20 -1.18
C ASP A 414 -17.08 25.96 0.28
N THR A 415 -16.68 24.83 0.88
CA THR A 415 -16.75 24.66 2.34
C THR A 415 -15.99 25.80 3.04
N PHE A 416 -14.78 26.14 2.56
CA PHE A 416 -13.96 27.21 3.15
C PHE A 416 -14.55 28.62 2.98
N LYS A 417 -15.44 28.85 2.00
CA LYS A 417 -16.23 30.09 1.89
C LYS A 417 -17.37 30.12 2.91
N THR A 418 -17.93 28.95 3.23
CA THR A 418 -19.06 28.79 4.15
C THR A 418 -18.62 29.00 5.61
N ASP A 419 -17.42 28.52 5.98
CA ASP A 419 -16.76 28.83 7.27
C ASP A 419 -16.69 30.35 7.54
N LEU A 420 -16.50 31.15 6.49
CA LEU A 420 -16.39 32.61 6.54
C LEU A 420 -17.73 33.34 6.45
N GLN A 421 -18.84 32.61 6.24
CA GLN A 421 -20.20 33.17 6.10
C GLN A 421 -21.13 32.79 7.26
N VAL A 422 -20.69 31.98 8.22
CA VAL A 422 -21.35 31.87 9.53
C VAL A 422 -21.39 33.28 10.13
N PRO A 423 -22.57 33.90 10.35
CA PRO A 423 -22.63 35.33 10.62
C PRO A 423 -21.94 35.68 11.94
N ALA A 424 -21.03 36.66 11.89
CA ALA A 424 -20.47 37.26 13.08
C ALA A 424 -21.60 37.91 13.90
N LEU A 425 -22.02 37.24 14.97
CA LEU A 425 -23.05 37.70 15.90
C LEU A 425 -22.53 38.87 16.75
N LYS A 426 -22.50 40.05 16.14
CA LYS A 426 -22.41 41.39 16.74
C LYS A 426 -21.64 41.45 18.07
N MET A 427 -20.31 41.42 18.02
CA MET A 427 -19.54 42.24 18.96
C MET A 427 -19.42 43.65 18.39
N GLU A 428 -19.88 44.64 19.15
CA GLU A 428 -19.71 46.06 18.83
C GLU A 428 -18.25 46.48 18.99
N GLU A 429 -17.79 47.43 18.18
CA GLU A 429 -16.42 47.92 18.23
C GLU A 429 -16.10 48.62 19.57
N LYS A 430 -15.37 47.91 20.45
CA LYS A 430 -14.62 48.54 21.54
C LYS A 430 -13.13 48.25 21.39
N LYS A 431 -12.42 49.23 20.85
CA LYS A 431 -10.95 49.27 20.80
C LYS A 431 -10.36 49.01 22.18
N ARG A 432 -9.40 48.10 22.25
CA ARG A 432 -8.32 48.07 23.25
C ARG A 432 -7.14 47.27 22.69
N ASP A 433 -6.00 47.38 23.35
CA ASP A 433 -4.67 47.25 22.76
C ASP A 433 -4.16 45.80 22.63
N ASP A 434 -3.08 45.64 21.86
CA ASP A 434 -2.31 44.39 21.74
C ASP A 434 -1.57 44.08 23.06
N ASP A 435 -2.09 43.16 23.87
CA ASP A 435 -1.32 42.12 24.60
C ASP A 435 -2.29 41.20 25.40
N ASP A 436 -2.41 39.93 24.98
CA ASP A 436 -2.76 38.71 25.75
C ASP A 436 -3.51 37.68 24.86
N LEU A 437 -2.78 36.71 24.29
CA LEU A 437 -3.33 35.61 23.48
C LEU A 437 -3.32 34.25 24.20
N PHE A 438 -4.01 34.16 25.34
CA PHE A 438 -4.29 32.89 26.02
C PHE A 438 -5.74 32.80 26.51
N PHE A 439 -6.66 32.46 25.60
CA PHE A 439 -8.01 32.03 25.99
C PHE A 439 -7.97 30.61 26.57
N VAL A 440 -8.17 30.48 27.88
CA VAL A 440 -8.45 29.20 28.53
C VAL A 440 -9.96 29.02 28.59
N ASP A 441 -10.46 28.02 27.89
CA ASP A 441 -11.87 27.63 27.89
C ASP A 441 -12.27 27.05 29.26
N LYS A 442 -13.49 27.37 29.72
CA LYS A 442 -14.03 26.96 31.03
C LYS A 442 -15.54 26.71 30.96
N GLU A 443 -15.91 25.55 30.41
CA GLU A 443 -17.21 24.92 30.66
C GLU A 443 -17.03 23.53 31.30
N GLY A 444 -17.96 23.16 32.19
CA GLY A 444 -17.91 21.97 33.07
C GLY A 444 -17.29 22.28 34.44
N GLU A 445 -18.02 22.31 35.56
CA GLU A 445 -19.14 21.48 36.01
C GLU A 445 -20.08 22.28 36.96
N GLU A 446 -21.36 21.92 37.03
CA GLU A 446 -22.33 22.47 38.01
C GLU A 446 -22.14 21.79 39.38
N LEU A 447 -21.77 22.55 40.42
CA LEU A 447 -21.88 22.15 41.83
C LEU A 447 -22.22 23.36 42.72
N ASP A 448 -22.84 23.08 43.87
CA ASP A 448 -23.62 24.04 44.67
C ASP A 448 -22.84 25.18 45.36
N GLU A 449 -23.60 26.19 45.77
CA GLU A 449 -23.18 27.42 46.44
C GLU A 449 -22.38 27.19 47.73
N ASN A 450 -21.14 27.71 47.82
CA ASN A 450 -20.64 28.44 49.00
C ASN A 450 -19.35 29.23 48.72
N ASP A 451 -19.10 30.27 49.52
CA ASP A 451 -18.03 31.26 49.33
C ASP A 451 -16.62 30.70 49.57
N ASN A 452 -15.66 31.03 48.69
CA ASN A 452 -14.34 31.52 49.10
C ASN A 452 -13.54 32.21 47.96
N GLU A 453 -13.51 33.55 47.94
CA GLU A 453 -12.68 34.33 47.01
C GLU A 453 -11.19 34.33 47.41
N ASN A 454 -10.47 33.21 47.26
CA ASN A 454 -9.00 33.21 47.47
C ASN A 454 -8.16 32.14 46.74
N SER A 455 -8.68 31.52 45.68
CA SER A 455 -8.01 30.39 45.00
C SER A 455 -7.03 30.80 43.88
N ASN A 456 -7.31 31.88 43.14
CA ASN A 456 -6.52 32.28 41.96
C ASN A 456 -5.11 32.82 42.29
N GLU A 457 -4.95 33.53 43.40
CA GLU A 457 -3.66 34.17 43.75
C GLU A 457 -2.61 33.11 44.13
N ALA A 458 -3.03 32.06 44.85
CA ALA A 458 -2.16 30.96 45.27
C ALA A 458 -1.58 30.15 44.09
N VAL A 459 -2.38 29.87 43.06
CA VAL A 459 -1.92 29.13 41.86
C VAL A 459 -0.92 29.97 41.05
N THR A 460 -1.21 31.26 40.90
CA THR A 460 -0.31 32.21 40.21
C THR A 460 1.02 32.35 40.95
N ALA A 461 0.97 32.50 42.29
CA ALA A 461 2.16 32.56 43.13
C ALA A 461 3.02 31.28 43.05
N ALA A 462 2.40 30.10 43.01
CA ALA A 462 3.11 28.83 42.86
C ALA A 462 3.85 28.71 41.52
N PHE A 463 3.24 29.17 40.42
CA PHE A 463 3.86 29.15 39.10
C PHE A 463 5.03 30.15 38.99
N VAL A 464 4.86 31.36 39.55
CA VAL A 464 5.91 32.38 39.64
C VAL A 464 7.09 31.89 40.50
N ALA A 465 6.81 31.26 41.65
CA ALA A 465 7.85 30.68 42.51
C ALA A 465 8.66 29.57 41.81
N ALA A 466 7.99 28.70 41.04
CA ALA A 466 8.67 27.69 40.23
C ALA A 466 9.56 28.30 39.13
N ALA A 467 9.07 29.33 38.42
CA ALA A 467 9.85 30.03 37.41
C ALA A 467 11.10 30.73 37.98
N HIS A 468 11.01 31.30 39.18
CA HIS A 468 12.17 31.87 39.88
C HIS A 468 13.19 30.82 40.33
N SER A 469 12.78 29.58 40.60
CA SER A 469 13.70 28.49 40.98
C SER A 469 14.56 27.95 39.81
N MET A 470 14.40 28.48 38.60
CA MET A 470 15.12 28.03 37.39
C MET A 470 16.16 29.04 36.87
N LYS A 471 16.48 30.11 37.60
CA LYS A 471 17.52 31.09 37.23
C LYS A 471 18.60 31.22 38.31
N SER A 472 19.84 30.91 37.93
CA SER A 472 21.06 30.86 38.77
C SER A 472 21.09 29.72 39.82
N THR A 473 22.24 29.18 40.25
CA THR A 473 23.65 29.58 40.01
C THR A 473 24.52 28.41 39.52
N ASP A 474 25.61 28.73 38.83
CA ASP A 474 26.73 27.80 38.61
C ASP A 474 27.52 27.48 39.91
N ASN A 475 28.33 26.40 39.81
CA ASN A 475 29.53 26.07 40.60
C ASN A 475 29.45 25.46 42.03
N GLU A 476 30.19 24.35 42.14
CA GLU A 476 31.01 23.83 43.25
C GLU A 476 30.45 23.21 44.56
N ASP A 477 30.77 21.90 44.67
CA ASP A 477 31.42 21.19 45.79
C ASP A 477 30.67 20.76 47.10
N ARG A 478 30.51 19.42 47.20
CA ARG A 478 30.64 18.56 48.40
C ARG A 478 29.99 18.97 49.76
N LYS A 479 28.99 18.17 50.20
CA LYS A 479 29.12 17.22 51.35
C LYS A 479 27.90 16.28 51.53
N ARG A 480 27.94 15.37 52.52
CA ARG A 480 27.14 14.12 52.57
C ARG A 480 26.81 13.64 54.00
N LYS A 481 25.56 13.25 54.27
CA LYS A 481 25.09 12.50 55.48
C LYS A 481 23.80 11.74 55.10
N LYS A 482 23.76 10.39 55.05
CA LYS A 482 23.38 9.43 56.13
C LYS A 482 22.04 9.77 56.80
N ASN A 483 21.03 8.88 56.93
CA ASN A 483 20.83 7.44 56.65
C ASN A 483 19.39 7.24 56.09
N LYS A 484 18.82 6.11 55.63
CA LYS A 484 19.12 4.66 55.42
C LYS A 484 18.14 4.21 54.27
N SER A 485 17.94 2.99 53.74
CA SER A 485 18.41 1.59 53.92
C SER A 485 18.53 0.94 52.51
N ALA A 486 19.27 -0.15 52.26
CA ALA A 486 18.94 -1.58 52.35
C ALA A 486 17.62 -2.03 51.67
N GLU A 487 17.59 -2.96 50.69
CA GLU A 487 18.65 -3.67 49.94
C GLU A 487 17.98 -4.31 48.69
N LYS A 488 18.49 -4.30 47.43
CA LYS A 488 19.62 -5.09 46.86
C LYS A 488 19.94 -4.59 45.44
N LYS A 489 21.20 -4.69 45.00
CA LYS A 489 21.62 -4.35 43.63
C LYS A 489 22.15 -5.58 42.89
N LYS A 490 21.61 -5.89 41.71
CA LYS A 490 22.37 -6.59 40.64
C LYS A 490 23.06 -5.53 39.77
N LYS A 491 24.29 -5.82 39.32
CA LYS A 491 25.06 -4.95 38.42
C LYS A 491 24.84 -5.39 36.98
N ILE A 492 24.58 -4.44 36.09
CA ILE A 492 24.82 -4.59 34.65
C ILE A 492 25.88 -3.55 34.28
N LYS A 493 26.91 -3.94 33.54
CA LYS A 493 27.89 -3.02 32.96
C LYS A 493 27.43 -2.70 31.54
N PHE A 494 27.28 -1.43 31.20
CA PHE A 494 27.25 -1.01 29.80
C PHE A 494 28.70 -0.93 29.29
N LEU A 495 28.98 -1.61 28.19
CA LEU A 495 30.24 -1.46 27.46
C LEU A 495 30.05 -0.34 26.43
N LYS A 496 30.85 0.72 26.53
CA LYS A 496 30.83 1.84 25.59
C LYS A 496 31.80 1.53 24.45
N TYR A 497 31.36 1.69 23.21
CA TYR A 497 32.24 1.81 22.05
C TYR A 497 32.06 3.18 21.42
N GLU A 498 33.16 3.76 20.96
CA GLU A 498 33.21 5.06 20.30
C GLU A 498 33.41 4.86 18.79
N VAL A 499 33.06 5.88 18.01
CA VAL A 499 32.95 5.80 16.54
C VAL A 499 33.80 6.90 15.89
N LEU A 500 34.52 6.54 14.82
CA LEU A 500 35.07 7.31 13.68
C LEU A 500 36.47 6.75 13.28
N PRO A 501 36.95 6.91 12.02
CA PRO A 501 36.21 6.95 10.75
C PRO A 501 36.86 6.13 9.60
N THR A 502 36.06 5.85 8.55
CA THR A 502 36.44 5.66 7.12
C THR A 502 37.70 4.85 6.70
N SER A 503 37.48 3.70 6.03
CA SER A 503 38.28 3.23 4.88
C SER A 503 37.48 2.23 3.99
N GLU A 504 37.98 1.94 2.78
CA GLU A 504 37.28 1.25 1.68
C GLU A 504 37.26 -0.31 1.78
N PRO A 505 36.37 -1.02 1.02
CA PRO A 505 36.07 -2.43 1.26
C PRO A 505 36.94 -3.45 0.48
N PRO A 506 37.26 -4.63 1.06
CA PRO A 506 37.93 -5.73 0.37
C PRO A 506 36.96 -6.76 -0.24
N ILE A 507 37.33 -7.34 -1.39
CA ILE A 507 36.56 -8.35 -2.13
C ILE A 507 36.97 -9.78 -1.70
N LEU A 508 36.00 -10.62 -1.32
CA LEU A 508 36.13 -12.09 -1.23
C LEU A 508 34.84 -12.71 -1.79
N ARG A 509 34.85 -13.40 -2.94
CA ARG A 509 35.41 -14.74 -3.25
C ARG A 509 34.65 -15.91 -2.61
N ALA A 510 34.08 -16.76 -3.46
CA ALA A 510 33.46 -18.03 -3.10
C ALA A 510 34.51 -19.09 -2.70
N PRO A 511 34.15 -20.10 -1.87
CA PRO A 511 35.04 -21.19 -1.51
C PRO A 511 35.20 -22.18 -2.68
N ALA A 512 36.44 -22.57 -2.97
CA ALA A 512 36.76 -23.68 -3.86
C ALA A 512 37.09 -24.95 -3.03
N VAL A 513 37.01 -26.09 -3.72
CA VAL A 513 37.33 -27.43 -3.22
C VAL A 513 38.74 -27.48 -2.60
N ASN A 514 38.89 -28.31 -1.56
CA ASN A 514 40.12 -29.03 -1.27
C ASN A 514 39.73 -30.41 -0.71
N ASP A 515 40.16 -31.47 -1.38
CA ASP A 515 40.21 -32.82 -0.80
C ASP A 515 41.42 -32.91 0.16
N ASP A 516 41.31 -33.71 1.22
CA ASP A 516 42.35 -34.72 1.46
C ASP A 516 41.84 -35.91 2.30
N SER A 517 42.57 -37.00 2.21
CA SER A 517 42.16 -38.38 2.48
C SER A 517 42.16 -38.83 3.95
N ALA A 518 41.24 -39.74 4.29
CA ALA A 518 41.37 -40.69 5.40
C ALA A 518 40.57 -41.98 5.12
N SER A 519 41.26 -43.13 5.15
CA SER A 519 40.71 -44.44 4.73
C SER A 519 39.85 -45.13 5.80
N SER A 520 38.76 -45.76 5.38
CA SER A 520 38.35 -47.09 5.85
C SER A 520 37.43 -47.74 4.80
N GLY A 521 37.62 -49.03 4.50
CA GLY A 521 36.93 -49.69 3.38
C GLY A 521 36.18 -50.97 3.77
N SER A 522 35.24 -51.38 2.92
CA SER A 522 34.57 -52.69 2.98
C SER A 522 34.12 -53.10 1.57
N GLU A 523 34.66 -54.20 1.06
CA GLU A 523 34.31 -54.78 -0.24
C GLU A 523 33.06 -55.67 -0.11
N VAL A 524 32.10 -55.55 -1.02
CA VAL A 524 31.26 -56.66 -1.53
C VAL A 524 30.96 -56.36 -3.02
N GLU A 525 30.81 -57.41 -3.82
CA GLU A 525 30.79 -57.37 -5.28
C GLU A 525 29.42 -56.96 -5.89
N ASN A 526 29.46 -56.38 -7.10
CA ASN A 526 28.31 -56.31 -8.00
C ASN A 526 28.38 -57.49 -9.00
N PRO A 527 27.30 -58.25 -9.22
CA PRO A 527 27.18 -59.07 -10.43
C PRO A 527 26.97 -58.19 -11.66
N LEU A 528 27.42 -58.68 -12.82
CA LEU A 528 27.32 -57.99 -14.11
C LEU A 528 25.96 -58.21 -14.80
N SER A 529 25.78 -57.42 -15.86
CA SER A 529 24.79 -57.52 -16.92
C SER A 529 24.39 -58.94 -17.33
N ASP A 530 23.18 -59.07 -17.86
CA ASP A 530 22.97 -59.88 -19.06
C ASP A 530 21.98 -59.21 -20.01
N SER A 531 21.95 -59.61 -21.28
CA SER A 531 21.22 -58.91 -22.34
C SER A 531 20.59 -59.84 -23.38
N GLU A 532 19.29 -59.67 -23.62
CA GLU A 532 18.54 -60.06 -24.84
C GLU A 532 17.61 -58.92 -25.26
#